data_AF-A0A5T2UFX6-F1
#
_entry.id   AF-A0A5T2UFX6-F1
#
_cell.length_a   1.000
_cell.length_b   1.000
_cell.length_c   1.000
_cell.angle_alpha   90.00
_cell.angle_beta   90.00
_cell.angle_gamma   90.00
#
_symmetry.space_group_name_H-M   'P 1'
#
loop_
_entity.id
_entity.type
_entity.pdbx_description
1 polymer ?
#
loop_
_entity_poly.entity_id
_entity_poly.type
_entity_poly.pdbx_seq_one_letter_code
_entity_poly.pdbx_strand_id
1 'polypeptide(L)'
;MFIKSLQIANKDGVIRLIKFHAGLNLIVDETPVDEASTESTKTTGNNVGKTTVLMLVDFCLGADAKGIYTDPETKKGEYTLVKNFLIETEVLITLTLVEDLDDPLAKTIVIERNFLSRKKCIRRINGLQKTIEEFEETLTDVLVTGHYGNKPTFSQIISNNIRYKELSVTHTLRTLSSFTRDDEYETLHLFLLGCDFGKGALKQNLLASIRMETTFKNRLESKQTRTAYETSLALLISEINDLDLKKSTFY
;
A
#
# COMPACT_ATOMS: atom_id res chain seq x y z
N MET A 1 -7.24 6.78 17.31
CA MET A 1 -5.89 6.45 17.81
C MET A 1 -4.89 7.45 17.28
N PHE A 2 -3.92 7.79 18.11
CA PHE A 2 -2.81 8.70 17.85
C PHE A 2 -1.49 7.94 17.84
N ILE A 3 -0.49 8.49 17.15
CA ILE A 3 0.89 8.00 17.26
C ILE A 3 1.46 8.58 18.56
N LYS A 4 1.94 7.72 19.46
CA LYS A 4 2.59 8.11 20.72
C LYS A 4 4.11 8.20 20.56
N SER A 5 4.70 7.21 19.90
CA SER A 5 6.15 7.19 19.67
C SER A 5 6.55 6.32 18.49
N LEU A 6 7.69 6.66 17.88
CA LEU A 6 8.43 5.84 16.94
C LEU A 6 9.84 5.61 17.49
N GLN A 7 10.18 4.36 17.78
CA GLN A 7 11.51 3.96 18.24
C GLN A 7 12.25 3.22 17.12
N ILE A 8 13.51 3.58 16.94
CA ILE A 8 14.47 2.93 16.06
C ILE A 8 15.56 2.36 16.96
N ALA A 9 15.68 1.04 17.01
CA ALA A 9 16.71 0.35 17.77
C ALA A 9 17.44 -0.66 16.89
N ASN A 10 18.64 -1.02 17.28
CA ASN A 10 19.42 -2.09 16.65
C ASN A 10 19.99 -2.99 17.75
N LYS A 11 20.85 -3.94 17.39
CA LYS A 11 21.50 -4.85 18.35
C LYS A 11 22.38 -4.16 19.40
N ASP A 12 22.84 -2.93 19.13
CA ASP A 12 23.74 -2.15 19.99
C ASP A 12 22.99 -1.20 20.93
N GLY A 13 21.70 -0.95 20.68
CA GLY A 13 20.84 -0.14 21.55
C GLY A 13 19.81 0.70 20.79
N VAL A 14 19.25 1.69 21.49
CA VAL A 14 18.29 2.63 20.90
C VAL A 14 19.06 3.68 20.09
N ILE A 15 18.80 3.73 18.78
CA ILE A 15 19.36 4.74 17.88
C ILE A 15 18.60 6.05 18.03
N ARG A 16 17.26 5.99 18.04
CA ARG A 16 16.40 7.17 18.16
C ARG A 16 15.05 6.81 18.76
N LEU A 17 14.54 7.67 19.64
CA LEU A 17 13.17 7.63 20.13
C LEU A 17 12.50 8.96 19.80
N ILE A 18 11.50 8.92 18.93
CA ILE A 18 10.68 10.08 18.56
C ILE A 18 9.38 9.98 19.34
N LYS A 19 9.12 10.95 20.21
CA LYS A 19 7.85 11.08 20.93
C LYS A 19 6.98 12.10 20.21
N PHE A 20 5.72 11.75 20.03
CA PHE A 20 4.73 12.64 19.43
C PHE A 20 3.85 13.21 20.54
N HIS A 21 3.42 14.45 20.36
CA HIS A 21 2.48 15.12 21.26
C HIS A 21 1.19 15.46 20.52
N ALA A 22 0.16 15.84 21.28
CA ALA A 22 -1.09 16.33 20.69
C ALA A 22 -0.83 17.58 19.85
N GLY A 23 -1.52 17.70 18.72
CA GLY A 23 -1.38 18.82 17.79
C GLY A 23 -0.25 18.65 16.76
N LEU A 24 0.34 19.77 16.35
CA LEU A 24 1.28 19.83 15.24
C LEU A 24 2.67 19.37 15.66
N ASN A 25 3.16 18.29 15.05
CA ASN A 25 4.53 17.80 15.22
C ASN A 25 5.35 18.18 13.97
N LEU A 26 6.45 18.92 14.14
CA LEU A 26 7.31 19.39 13.03
C LEU A 26 8.64 18.63 13.02
N ILE A 27 8.99 18.05 11.87
CA ILE A 27 10.30 17.40 11.66
C ILE A 27 11.19 18.41 10.94
N VAL A 28 12.05 19.07 11.71
CA VAL A 28 12.95 20.12 11.22
C VAL A 28 14.36 19.56 11.02
N ASP A 29 15.10 20.17 10.10
CA ASP A 29 16.50 19.86 9.84
C ASP A 29 17.40 20.76 10.68
N GLU A 30 18.30 20.15 11.45
CA GLU A 30 19.22 20.85 12.35
C GLU A 30 20.63 20.93 11.73
N THR A 31 20.74 21.17 10.42
CA THR A 31 22.03 21.51 9.81
C THR A 31 22.50 22.88 10.32
N PRO A 32 23.66 22.98 10.99
CA PRO A 32 24.22 24.26 11.41
C PRO A 32 24.42 25.17 10.20
N VAL A 33 24.03 26.43 10.34
CA VAL A 33 24.40 27.47 9.37
C VAL A 33 25.77 27.97 9.81
N ASP A 34 26.82 27.70 9.03
CA ASP A 34 28.14 28.25 9.33
C ASP A 34 28.10 29.78 9.22
N GLU A 35 28.11 30.47 10.37
CA GLU A 35 28.12 31.94 10.44
C GLU A 35 29.44 32.57 9.93
N ALA A 36 30.42 31.75 9.54
CA ALA A 36 31.77 32.18 9.15
C ALA A 36 32.05 32.15 7.63
N SER A 37 31.13 31.65 6.80
CA SER A 37 31.31 31.65 5.34
C SER A 37 30.51 32.77 4.69
N THR A 38 31.22 33.77 4.15
CA THR A 38 30.68 34.86 3.30
C THR A 38 30.18 34.38 1.93
N GLU A 39 30.06 33.06 1.75
CA GLU A 39 29.38 32.41 0.63
C GLU A 39 28.28 31.54 1.21
N SER A 40 27.07 31.69 0.68
CA SER A 40 25.87 30.97 1.09
C SER A 40 25.89 29.51 0.61
N THR A 41 26.99 28.79 0.84
CA THR A 41 27.05 27.34 0.70
C THR A 41 26.35 26.71 1.90
N LYS A 42 25.02 26.84 1.95
CA LYS A 42 24.19 25.95 2.75
C LYS A 42 24.61 24.54 2.35
N THR A 43 25.32 23.81 3.22
CA THR A 43 25.43 22.35 3.15
C THR A 43 24.01 21.85 3.32
N THR A 44 23.29 21.74 2.21
CA THR A 44 21.87 21.42 2.22
C THR A 44 21.72 20.00 2.76
N GLY A 45 21.25 19.85 4.00
CA GLY A 45 20.66 18.63 4.54
C GLY A 45 19.34 18.25 3.85
N ASN A 46 19.07 18.80 2.67
CA ASN A 46 17.96 18.41 1.80
C ASN A 46 18.20 16.97 1.36
N ASN A 47 17.71 16.03 2.17
CA ASN A 47 17.43 14.60 1.91
C ASN A 47 17.83 13.66 3.05
N VAL A 48 18.35 14.15 4.19
CA VAL A 48 18.74 13.23 5.26
C VAL A 48 17.59 13.04 6.26
N GLY A 49 16.83 11.96 6.10
CA GLY A 49 16.03 11.36 7.18
C GLY A 49 14.62 11.91 7.45
N LYS A 50 14.25 13.10 6.94
CA LYS A 50 12.91 13.71 7.16
C LYS A 50 11.77 12.81 6.66
N THR A 51 11.77 12.51 5.37
CA THR A 51 10.80 11.60 4.73
C THR A 51 10.87 10.19 5.31
N THR A 52 12.08 9.76 5.71
CA THR A 52 12.30 8.43 6.29
C THR A 52 11.45 8.19 7.54
N VAL A 53 11.21 9.22 8.38
CA VAL A 53 10.32 9.09 9.54
C VAL A 53 8.91 8.67 9.11
N LEU A 54 8.34 9.32 8.08
CA LEU A 54 7.02 8.97 7.55
C LEU A 54 7.01 7.58 6.92
N MET A 55 8.09 7.21 6.22
CA MET A 55 8.23 5.89 5.60
C MET A 55 8.34 4.77 6.64
N LEU A 56 8.98 5.03 7.79
CA LEU A 56 9.06 4.07 8.91
C LEU A 56 7.71 3.89 9.60
N VAL A 57 6.92 4.96 9.73
CA VAL A 57 5.53 4.87 10.20
C VAL A 57 4.68 4.06 9.22
N ASP A 58 4.73 4.37 7.93
CA ASP A 58 4.00 3.64 6.88
C ASP A 58 4.43 2.16 6.82
N PHE A 59 5.73 1.90 6.99
CA PHE A 59 6.27 0.55 7.12
C PHE A 59 5.65 -0.20 8.30
N CYS A 60 5.58 0.41 9.49
CA CYS A 60 4.88 -0.23 10.61
C CYS A 60 3.40 -0.48 10.31
N LEU A 61 2.77 0.39 9.52
CA LEU A 61 1.37 0.27 9.09
C LEU A 61 1.17 -0.63 7.85
N GLY A 62 2.15 -1.48 7.51
CA GLY A 62 1.97 -2.54 6.52
C GLY A 62 2.63 -2.27 5.16
N ALA A 63 3.25 -1.10 4.93
CA ALA A 63 3.99 -0.86 3.70
C ALA A 63 5.22 -1.78 3.54
N ASP A 64 5.73 -1.88 2.30
CA ASP A 64 6.92 -2.67 1.97
C ASP A 64 8.20 -1.97 2.45
N ALA A 65 9.09 -2.74 3.08
CA ALA A 65 10.42 -2.31 3.50
C ALA A 65 11.26 -1.74 2.36
N LYS A 66 11.08 -2.26 1.13
CA LYS A 66 11.82 -1.81 -0.06
C LYS A 66 11.72 -0.32 -0.27
N GLY A 67 10.57 0.28 0.03
CA GLY A 67 10.37 1.72 -0.12
C GLY A 67 11.44 2.54 0.59
N ILE A 68 11.97 2.08 1.74
CA ILE A 68 12.90 2.82 2.60
C ILE A 68 14.31 2.92 2.01
N TYR A 69 14.74 1.93 1.23
CA TYR A 69 16.10 1.86 0.68
C TYR A 69 16.13 1.79 -0.85
N THR A 70 15.01 2.04 -1.53
CA THR A 70 14.96 2.16 -2.99
C THR A 70 14.98 3.62 -3.38
N ASP A 71 15.75 3.95 -4.41
CA ASP A 71 15.76 5.28 -5.00
C ASP A 71 14.43 5.55 -5.71
N PRO A 72 13.68 6.61 -5.32
CA PRO A 72 12.43 6.96 -5.98
C PRO A 72 12.61 7.39 -7.44
N GLU A 73 13.78 7.95 -7.81
CA GLU A 73 14.07 8.41 -9.18
C GLU A 73 14.52 7.26 -10.09
N THR A 74 15.31 6.34 -9.54
CA THR A 74 15.73 5.13 -10.26
C THR A 74 15.05 3.89 -9.70
N LYS A 75 13.98 3.41 -10.36
CA LYS A 75 13.20 2.20 -9.97
C LYS A 75 14.02 0.90 -9.80
N LYS A 76 15.33 0.92 -10.08
CA LYS A 76 16.28 -0.19 -9.92
C LYS A 76 17.46 0.13 -8.99
N GLY A 77 17.63 1.38 -8.56
CA GLY A 77 18.67 1.78 -7.63
C GLY A 77 18.26 1.45 -6.20
N GLU A 78 19.08 0.67 -5.50
CA GLU A 78 18.95 0.49 -4.05
C GLU A 78 20.09 1.25 -3.36
N TYR A 79 19.78 1.95 -2.26
CA TYR A 79 20.77 2.51 -1.37
C TYR A 79 21.39 1.40 -0.52
N THR A 80 22.39 0.72 -1.07
CA THR A 80 23.03 -0.46 -0.45
C THR A 80 23.53 -0.18 0.97
N LEU A 81 24.07 1.02 1.23
CA LEU A 81 24.54 1.42 2.56
C LEU A 81 23.39 1.39 3.59
N VAL A 82 22.23 1.95 3.23
CA VAL A 82 21.04 1.97 4.10
C VAL A 82 20.52 0.56 4.30
N LYS A 83 20.39 -0.21 3.21
CA LYS A 83 19.90 -1.59 3.28
C LYS A 83 20.79 -2.47 4.17
N ASN A 84 22.10 -2.39 4.00
CA ASN A 84 23.06 -3.16 4.80
C ASN A 84 23.01 -2.73 6.26
N PHE A 85 22.95 -1.43 6.54
CA PHE A 85 22.77 -0.93 7.91
C PHE A 85 21.52 -1.53 8.57
N LEU A 86 20.37 -1.47 7.89
CA LEU A 86 19.10 -1.98 8.42
C LEU A 86 19.13 -3.50 8.70
N ILE A 87 19.79 -4.28 7.85
CA ILE A 87 19.84 -5.74 7.94
C ILE A 87 20.95 -6.20 8.89
N GLU A 88 22.18 -5.71 8.74
CA GLU A 88 23.36 -6.20 9.47
C GLU A 88 23.40 -5.74 10.94
N THR A 89 22.79 -4.59 11.24
CA THR A 89 22.62 -4.13 12.63
C THR A 89 21.33 -4.64 13.26
N GLU A 90 20.52 -5.40 12.51
CA GLU A 90 19.24 -5.96 12.94
C GLU A 90 18.26 -4.89 13.46
N VAL A 91 18.05 -3.84 12.64
CA VAL A 91 17.20 -2.70 13.03
C VAL A 91 15.76 -3.15 13.28
N LEU A 92 15.25 -2.80 14.46
CA LEU A 92 13.87 -2.97 14.90
C LEU A 92 13.19 -1.61 15.01
N ILE A 93 12.07 -1.47 14.30
CA ILE A 93 11.20 -0.31 14.37
C ILE A 93 10.02 -0.65 15.26
N THR A 94 9.77 0.18 16.27
CA THR A 94 8.62 0.05 17.17
C THR A 94 7.75 1.28 17.07
N LEU A 95 6.52 1.12 16.59
CA LEU A 95 5.49 2.15 16.52
C LEU A 95 4.47 1.91 17.63
N THR A 96 4.31 2.89 18.51
CA THR A 96 3.32 2.84 19.58
C THR A 96 2.15 3.74 19.22
N LEU A 97 0.95 3.16 19.15
CA LEU A 97 -0.31 3.86 18.96
C LEU A 97 -1.11 3.84 20.26
N VAL A 98 -1.85 4.91 20.55
CA VAL A 98 -2.70 5.01 21.74
C VAL A 98 -4.05 5.60 21.37
N GLU A 99 -5.12 5.20 22.06
CA GLU A 99 -6.45 5.80 21.82
C GLU A 99 -6.49 7.28 22.18
N ASP A 100 -5.87 7.64 23.30
CA ASP A 100 -5.79 9.00 23.83
C ASP A 100 -4.35 9.28 24.29
N LEU A 101 -3.79 10.43 23.89
CA LEU A 101 -2.43 10.83 24.26
C LEU A 101 -2.35 11.33 25.71
N ASP A 102 -3.47 11.83 26.26
CA ASP A 102 -3.52 12.46 27.57
C ASP A 102 -3.88 11.46 28.68
N ASP A 103 -4.41 10.28 28.34
CA ASP A 103 -4.72 9.20 29.28
C ASP A 103 -3.58 8.16 29.35
N PRO A 104 -2.89 8.00 30.50
CA PRO A 104 -1.83 7.00 30.66
C PRO A 104 -2.33 5.55 30.58
N LEU A 105 -3.62 5.32 30.84
CA LEU A 105 -4.25 3.99 30.84
C LEU A 105 -4.99 3.68 29.54
N ALA A 106 -4.97 4.62 28.58
CA ALA A 106 -5.62 4.41 27.30
C ALA A 106 -5.07 3.18 26.59
N LYS A 107 -5.96 2.50 25.87
CA LYS A 107 -5.63 1.33 25.08
C LYS A 107 -4.46 1.64 24.16
N THR A 108 -3.41 0.84 24.28
CA THR A 108 -2.16 1.01 23.54
C THR A 108 -1.94 -0.18 22.61
N ILE A 109 -1.44 0.10 21.42
CA ILE A 109 -0.97 -0.91 20.47
C ILE A 109 0.51 -0.68 20.23
N VAL A 110 1.30 -1.74 20.33
CA VAL A 110 2.71 -1.72 19.99
C VAL A 110 2.92 -2.56 18.74
N ILE A 111 3.38 -1.92 17.68
CA ILE A 111 3.67 -2.56 16.39
C ILE A 111 5.19 -2.63 16.24
N GLU A 112 5.72 -3.83 16.02
CA GLU A 112 7.16 -4.04 15.84
C GLU A 112 7.44 -4.68 14.49
N ARG A 113 8.34 -4.07 13.71
CA ARG A 113 8.80 -4.63 12.43
C ARG A 113 10.30 -4.46 12.25
N ASN A 114 10.93 -5.44 11.60
CA ASN A 114 12.34 -5.36 11.19
C ASN A 114 12.52 -5.61 9.69
N PHE A 115 13.77 -5.52 9.24
CA PHE A 115 14.17 -5.66 7.84
C PHE A 115 14.72 -7.06 7.50
N LEU A 116 14.71 -7.98 8.45
CA LEU A 116 15.25 -9.31 8.30
C LEU A 116 14.25 -10.24 7.59
N SER A 117 14.78 -11.25 6.90
CA SER A 117 13.98 -12.21 6.15
C SER A 117 13.81 -13.55 6.87
N ARG A 118 12.81 -14.33 6.46
CA ARG A 118 12.55 -15.71 6.93
C ARG A 118 12.36 -15.75 8.45
N LYS A 119 13.04 -16.67 9.13
CA LYS A 119 12.92 -16.93 10.58
C LYS A 119 13.29 -15.74 11.46
N LYS A 120 14.11 -14.81 10.96
CA LYS A 120 14.52 -13.60 11.68
C LYS A 120 13.54 -12.43 11.48
N CYS A 121 12.55 -12.57 10.60
CA CYS A 121 11.59 -11.51 10.34
C CYS A 121 10.73 -11.27 11.60
N ILE A 122 10.73 -10.04 12.08
CA ILE A 122 9.87 -9.58 13.17
C ILE A 122 8.72 -8.83 12.53
N ARG A 123 7.52 -9.30 12.86
CA ARG A 123 6.26 -8.64 12.54
C ARG A 123 5.32 -8.94 13.70
N ARG A 124 5.25 -8.02 14.66
CA ARG A 124 4.51 -8.23 15.91
C ARG A 124 3.52 -7.11 16.14
N ILE A 125 2.41 -7.49 16.76
CA ILE A 125 1.43 -6.56 17.33
C ILE A 125 1.24 -7.00 18.78
N ASN A 126 1.49 -6.08 19.72
CA ASN A 126 1.45 -6.33 21.16
C ASN A 126 2.32 -7.53 21.59
N GLY A 127 3.52 -7.63 21.00
CA GLY A 127 4.49 -8.70 21.27
C GLY A 127 4.19 -10.05 20.61
N LEU A 128 3.03 -10.22 19.98
CA LEU A 128 2.65 -11.46 19.29
C LEU A 128 3.15 -11.47 17.85
N GLN A 129 3.96 -12.46 17.47
CA GLN A 129 4.41 -12.66 16.09
C GLN A 129 3.26 -13.05 15.17
N LYS A 130 3.22 -12.44 13.98
CA LYS A 130 2.16 -12.62 12.98
C LYS A 130 2.72 -13.01 11.62
N THR A 131 1.92 -13.75 10.83
CA THR A 131 2.17 -13.91 9.38
C THR A 131 1.94 -12.59 8.63
N ILE A 132 2.03 -12.60 7.29
CA ILE A 132 1.72 -11.39 6.51
C ILE A 132 0.21 -11.11 6.60
N GLU A 133 -0.59 -12.15 6.38
CA GLU A 133 -2.05 -12.10 6.33
C GLU A 133 -2.63 -11.76 7.70
N GLU A 134 -2.18 -12.45 8.75
CA GLU A 134 -2.65 -12.19 10.12
C GLU A 134 -2.28 -10.79 10.60
N PHE A 135 -1.16 -10.23 10.14
CA PHE A 135 -0.77 -8.88 10.49
C PHE A 135 -1.66 -7.85 9.83
N GLU A 136 -1.96 -8.02 8.54
CA GLU A 136 -2.89 -7.15 7.83
C GLU A 136 -4.31 -7.22 8.44
N GLU A 137 -4.78 -8.43 8.76
CA GLU A 137 -6.05 -8.66 9.46
C GLU A 137 -6.08 -7.98 10.83
N THR A 138 -5.11 -8.31 11.69
CA THR A 138 -5.04 -7.73 13.05
C THR A 138 -4.92 -6.22 13.00
N LEU A 139 -4.12 -5.65 12.08
CA LEU A 139 -3.95 -4.20 11.96
C LEU A 139 -5.24 -3.52 11.46
N THR A 140 -5.92 -4.14 10.48
CA THR A 140 -7.18 -3.61 9.95
C THR A 140 -8.25 -3.62 11.02
N ASP A 141 -8.47 -4.74 11.72
CA ASP A 141 -9.55 -4.84 12.71
C ASP A 141 -9.31 -3.99 13.96
N VAL A 142 -8.06 -3.73 14.28
CA VAL A 142 -7.72 -2.90 15.44
C VAL A 142 -7.95 -1.41 15.15
N LEU A 143 -7.73 -0.96 13.91
CA LEU A 143 -7.86 0.46 13.52
C LEU A 143 -9.19 0.78 12.84
N VAL A 144 -9.79 -0.19 12.16
CA VAL A 144 -11.04 -0.11 11.41
C VAL A 144 -11.81 -1.42 11.64
N THR A 145 -12.48 -1.51 12.79
CA THR A 145 -13.14 -2.72 13.28
C THR A 145 -14.01 -3.42 12.23
N GLY A 146 -13.72 -4.70 11.95
CA GLY A 146 -14.53 -5.54 11.07
C GLY A 146 -14.40 -5.23 9.58
N HIS A 147 -13.36 -4.48 9.19
CA HIS A 147 -13.16 -4.05 7.80
C HIS A 147 -12.16 -4.92 7.04
N TYR A 148 -11.54 -5.93 7.67
CA TYR A 148 -10.65 -6.84 6.96
C TYR A 148 -11.36 -7.55 5.80
N GLY A 149 -10.67 -7.68 4.67
CA GLY A 149 -11.20 -8.29 3.46
C GLY A 149 -12.15 -7.40 2.63
N ASN A 150 -12.51 -6.22 3.12
CA ASN A 150 -13.39 -5.29 2.41
C ASN A 150 -12.61 -4.23 1.60
N LYS A 151 -13.34 -3.52 0.73
CA LYS A 151 -12.84 -2.34 0.00
C LYS A 151 -13.42 -1.07 0.64
N PRO A 152 -12.63 0.03 0.74
CA PRO A 152 -11.22 0.16 0.37
C PRO A 152 -10.29 -0.64 1.30
N THR A 153 -9.12 -1.09 0.82
CA THR A 153 -8.18 -1.84 1.67
C THR A 153 -7.58 -0.95 2.75
N PHE A 154 -6.99 -1.54 3.81
CA PHE A 154 -6.35 -0.78 4.87
C PHE A 154 -5.29 0.19 4.33
N SER A 155 -4.42 -0.26 3.41
CA SER A 155 -3.43 0.60 2.74
C SER A 155 -4.07 1.76 1.97
N GLN A 156 -5.27 1.56 1.39
CA GLN A 156 -6.00 2.63 0.70
C GLN A 156 -6.57 3.65 1.69
N ILE A 157 -7.00 3.21 2.87
CA ILE A 157 -7.53 4.09 3.92
C ILE A 157 -6.43 5.01 4.47
N ILE A 158 -5.27 4.44 4.82
CA ILE A 158 -4.18 5.20 5.44
C ILE A 158 -3.44 6.12 4.46
N SER A 159 -3.55 5.89 3.14
CA SER A 159 -2.85 6.71 2.13
C SER A 159 -3.26 8.17 2.17
N ASN A 160 -4.47 8.47 2.66
CA ASN A 160 -4.92 9.84 2.84
C ASN A 160 -4.14 10.57 3.94
N ASN A 161 -3.67 9.82 4.95
CA ASN A 161 -3.02 10.36 6.14
C ASN A 161 -1.49 10.40 6.01
N ILE A 162 -0.88 9.43 5.31
CA ILE A 162 0.58 9.34 5.16
C ILE A 162 0.98 9.79 3.75
N ARG A 163 1.31 11.08 3.63
CA ARG A 163 1.62 11.73 2.35
C ARG A 163 3.11 12.04 2.26
N TYR A 164 3.85 11.18 1.56
CA TYR A 164 5.27 11.38 1.30
C TYR A 164 5.68 11.04 -0.14
N LYS A 165 4.80 10.39 -0.90
CA LYS A 165 5.01 10.11 -2.33
C LYS A 165 4.63 11.34 -3.13
N GLU A 166 5.37 11.63 -4.19
CA GLU A 166 5.15 12.81 -5.05
C GLU A 166 3.67 12.99 -5.40
N LEU A 167 3.02 11.96 -5.96
CA LEU A 167 1.61 11.99 -6.35
C LEU A 167 0.66 12.36 -5.19
N SER A 168 0.93 11.84 -3.98
CA SER A 168 0.12 12.11 -2.79
C SER A 168 0.35 13.50 -2.18
N VAL A 169 1.50 14.10 -2.48
CA VAL A 169 1.86 15.45 -2.06
C VAL A 169 1.30 16.48 -3.05
N THR A 170 1.32 16.17 -4.35
CA THR A 170 0.82 17.07 -5.40
C THR A 170 -0.70 17.07 -5.51
N HIS A 171 -1.37 15.93 -5.31
CA HIS A 171 -2.82 15.84 -5.41
C HIS A 171 -3.50 15.74 -4.05
N THR A 172 -4.48 16.62 -3.83
CA THR A 172 -5.22 16.67 -2.56
C THR A 172 -6.14 15.46 -2.36
N LEU A 173 -6.82 15.00 -3.42
CA LEU A 173 -7.86 13.97 -3.37
C LEU A 173 -7.42 12.61 -3.92
N ARG A 174 -6.34 12.56 -4.70
CA ARG A 174 -5.83 11.35 -5.35
C ARG A 174 -4.50 10.93 -4.75
N THR A 175 -4.56 10.20 -3.65
CA THR A 175 -3.37 9.80 -2.85
C THR A 175 -2.90 8.37 -3.12
N LEU A 176 -3.67 7.58 -3.86
CA LEU A 176 -3.32 6.20 -4.25
C LEU A 176 -2.40 6.18 -5.46
N SER A 177 -2.03 4.99 -5.94
CA SER A 177 -1.16 4.84 -7.12
C SER A 177 -1.77 5.49 -8.38
N SER A 178 -0.92 5.84 -9.35
CA SER A 178 -1.36 6.37 -10.65
C SER A 178 -2.21 5.40 -11.46
N PHE A 179 -2.15 4.09 -11.15
CA PHE A 179 -2.94 3.04 -11.81
C PHE A 179 -4.30 2.80 -11.13
N THR A 180 -4.57 3.51 -10.03
CA THR A 180 -5.82 3.38 -9.29
C THR A 180 -6.97 3.94 -10.11
N ARG A 181 -8.05 3.18 -10.19
CA ARG A 181 -9.21 3.51 -11.01
C ARG A 181 -10.17 4.45 -10.29
N ASP A 182 -11.02 5.12 -11.07
CA ASP A 182 -12.01 6.04 -10.52
C ASP A 182 -13.04 5.34 -9.63
N ASP A 183 -13.43 4.10 -9.93
CA ASP A 183 -14.36 3.31 -9.10
C ASP A 183 -13.75 2.84 -7.77
N GLU A 184 -12.41 2.68 -7.74
CA GLU A 184 -11.69 2.44 -6.48
C GLU A 184 -11.65 3.72 -5.63
N TYR A 185 -11.39 4.87 -6.26
CA TYR A 185 -11.43 6.17 -5.59
C TYR A 185 -12.83 6.51 -5.06
N GLU A 186 -13.88 6.24 -5.83
CA GLU A 186 -15.26 6.44 -5.38
C GLU A 186 -15.54 5.65 -4.10
N THR A 187 -15.14 4.38 -4.06
CA THR A 187 -15.32 3.54 -2.86
C THR A 187 -14.51 4.09 -1.68
N LEU A 188 -13.28 4.54 -1.91
CA LEU A 188 -12.46 5.17 -0.88
C LEU A 188 -13.06 6.48 -0.36
N HIS A 189 -13.53 7.35 -1.24
CA HIS A 189 -14.12 8.63 -0.85
C HIS A 189 -15.44 8.44 -0.11
N LEU A 190 -16.30 7.51 -0.54
CA LEU A 190 -17.51 7.16 0.20
C LEU A 190 -17.18 6.66 1.61
N PHE A 191 -16.16 5.81 1.76
CA PHE A 191 -15.67 5.36 3.07
C PHE A 191 -15.20 6.54 3.93
N LEU A 192 -14.32 7.40 3.41
CA LEU A 192 -13.75 8.53 4.14
C LEU A 192 -14.80 9.57 4.55
N LEU A 193 -15.86 9.72 3.76
CA LEU A 193 -16.98 10.63 4.04
C LEU A 193 -18.07 10.01 4.93
N GLY A 194 -17.93 8.73 5.31
CA GLY A 194 -18.93 8.02 6.11
C GLY A 194 -20.25 7.76 5.36
N CYS A 195 -20.22 7.73 4.03
CA CYS A 195 -21.37 7.36 3.20
C CYS A 195 -21.51 5.84 3.06
N ASP A 196 -22.65 5.35 2.57
CA ASP A 196 -22.81 3.93 2.25
C ASP A 196 -21.85 3.54 1.10
N PHE A 197 -20.94 2.61 1.39
CA PHE A 197 -19.98 2.04 0.45
C PHE A 197 -20.13 0.52 0.31
N GLY A 198 -21.18 -0.10 0.88
CA GLY A 198 -21.33 -1.56 0.94
C GLY A 198 -21.38 -2.25 -0.43
N LYS A 199 -21.77 -1.51 -1.48
CA LYS A 199 -21.77 -1.99 -2.88
C LYS A 199 -20.50 -1.66 -3.66
N GLY A 200 -19.52 -0.99 -3.04
CA GLY A 200 -18.28 -0.54 -3.71
C GLY A 200 -17.46 -1.72 -4.25
N ALA A 201 -17.23 -2.75 -3.43
CA ALA A 201 -16.51 -3.96 -3.86
C ALA A 201 -17.24 -4.67 -5.02
N LEU A 202 -18.56 -4.79 -4.94
CA LEU A 202 -19.38 -5.39 -6.00
C LEU A 202 -19.28 -4.59 -7.31
N LYS A 203 -19.35 -3.25 -7.23
CA LYS A 203 -19.20 -2.36 -8.39
C LYS A 203 -17.83 -2.53 -9.06
N GLN A 204 -16.75 -2.55 -8.27
CA GLN A 204 -15.39 -2.74 -8.77
C GLN A 204 -15.25 -4.09 -9.51
N ASN A 205 -15.79 -5.16 -8.93
CA ASN A 205 -15.77 -6.51 -9.52
C ASN A 205 -16.55 -6.56 -10.85
N LEU A 206 -17.78 -6.01 -10.88
CA LEU A 206 -18.58 -5.96 -12.12
C LEU A 206 -17.87 -5.18 -13.23
N LEU A 207 -17.30 -4.01 -12.89
CA LEU A 207 -16.55 -3.23 -13.86
C LEU A 207 -15.29 -3.95 -14.35
N ALA A 208 -14.62 -4.73 -13.49
CA ALA A 208 -13.51 -5.59 -13.90
C ALA A 208 -13.97 -6.66 -14.90
N SER A 209 -15.08 -7.35 -14.62
CA SER A 209 -15.67 -8.34 -15.54
C SER A 209 -16.06 -7.73 -16.88
N ILE A 210 -16.73 -6.59 -16.89
CA ILE A 210 -17.10 -5.88 -18.13
C ILE A 210 -15.86 -5.56 -18.97
N ARG A 211 -14.77 -5.11 -18.33
CA ARG A 211 -13.51 -4.80 -19.03
C ARG A 211 -12.84 -6.04 -19.60
N MET A 212 -12.84 -7.15 -18.86
CA MET A 212 -12.30 -8.42 -19.33
C MET A 212 -13.05 -8.88 -20.59
N GLU A 213 -14.39 -8.87 -20.55
CA GLU A 213 -15.24 -9.20 -21.69
C GLU A 213 -15.01 -8.26 -22.87
N THR A 214 -14.93 -6.96 -22.63
CA THR A 214 -14.67 -5.97 -23.69
C THR A 214 -13.30 -6.18 -24.34
N THR A 215 -12.28 -6.47 -23.54
CA THR A 215 -10.91 -6.74 -24.02
C THR A 215 -10.87 -8.03 -24.82
N PHE A 216 -11.59 -9.07 -24.37
CA PHE A 216 -11.71 -10.34 -25.07
C PHE A 216 -12.42 -10.17 -26.41
N LYS A 217 -13.56 -9.47 -26.42
CA LYS A 217 -14.30 -9.10 -27.63
C LYS A 217 -13.41 -8.38 -28.64
N ASN A 218 -12.72 -7.32 -28.21
CA ASN A 218 -11.83 -6.54 -29.10
C ASN A 218 -10.72 -7.39 -29.70
N ARG A 219 -10.19 -8.36 -28.93
CA ARG A 219 -9.16 -9.30 -29.42
C ARG A 219 -9.71 -10.27 -30.46
N LEU A 220 -10.94 -10.77 -30.29
CA LEU A 220 -11.60 -11.59 -31.31
C LEU A 220 -11.85 -10.76 -32.58
N GLU A 221 -12.41 -9.57 -32.42
CA GLU A 221 -12.75 -8.68 -33.54
C GLU A 221 -11.52 -8.20 -34.34
N SER A 222 -10.34 -8.18 -33.71
CA SER A 222 -9.07 -7.90 -34.42
C SER A 222 -8.65 -8.98 -35.42
N LYS A 223 -9.09 -10.24 -35.22
CA LYS A 223 -8.76 -11.35 -36.11
C LYS A 223 -9.76 -11.48 -37.25
N GLN A 224 -11.04 -11.40 -36.92
CA GLN A 224 -12.13 -11.40 -37.88
C GLN A 224 -13.30 -10.56 -37.37
N THR A 225 -14.08 -10.00 -38.30
CA THR A 225 -15.27 -9.25 -37.93
C THR A 225 -16.31 -10.18 -37.32
N ARG A 226 -17.16 -9.62 -36.47
CA ARG A 226 -18.30 -10.33 -35.88
C ARG A 226 -19.12 -11.09 -36.93
N THR A 227 -19.39 -10.46 -38.07
CA THR A 227 -20.17 -11.04 -39.16
C THR A 227 -19.49 -12.27 -39.76
N ALA A 228 -18.16 -12.26 -39.88
CA ALA A 228 -17.40 -13.39 -40.42
C ALA A 228 -17.39 -14.59 -39.44
N TYR A 229 -17.32 -14.33 -38.12
CA TYR A 229 -17.53 -15.36 -37.10
C TYR A 229 -18.95 -15.93 -37.13
N GLU A 230 -19.98 -15.09 -37.24
CA GLU A 230 -21.38 -15.53 -37.34
C GLU A 230 -21.60 -16.42 -38.57
N THR A 231 -21.01 -16.04 -39.71
CA THR A 231 -21.11 -16.82 -40.96
C THR A 231 -20.39 -18.16 -40.84
N SER A 232 -19.18 -18.18 -40.27
CA SER A 232 -18.40 -19.41 -40.07
C SER A 232 -19.09 -20.37 -39.09
N LEU A 233 -19.69 -19.83 -38.04
CA LEU A 233 -20.47 -20.61 -37.08
C LEU A 233 -21.71 -21.23 -37.74
N ALA A 234 -22.43 -20.47 -38.56
CA ALA A 234 -23.59 -20.97 -39.29
C ALA A 234 -23.23 -22.12 -40.25
N LEU A 235 -22.11 -22.00 -40.95
CA LEU A 235 -21.59 -23.06 -41.83
C LEU A 235 -21.26 -24.34 -41.05
N LEU A 236 -20.53 -24.21 -39.93
CA LEU A 236 -20.18 -25.36 -39.09
C LEU A 236 -21.42 -26.03 -38.48
N ILE A 237 -22.42 -25.26 -38.04
CA ILE A 237 -23.68 -25.82 -37.52
C ILE A 237 -24.43 -26.59 -38.61
N SER A 238 -24.48 -26.05 -39.84
CA SER A 238 -25.09 -26.77 -40.97
C SER A 238 -24.37 -28.09 -41.22
N GLU A 239 -23.04 -28.08 -41.21
CA GLU A 239 -22.23 -29.27 -41.46
C GLU A 239 -22.39 -30.33 -40.34
N ILE A 240 -22.49 -29.90 -39.08
CA ILE A 240 -22.80 -30.77 -37.94
C ILE A 240 -24.18 -31.41 -38.11
N ASN A 241 -25.20 -30.64 -38.47
CA ASN A 241 -26.55 -31.16 -38.67
C ASN A 241 -26.60 -32.20 -39.80
N ASP A 242 -25.89 -31.95 -40.91
CA ASP A 242 -25.80 -32.91 -42.02
C ASP A 242 -25.10 -34.22 -41.59
N LEU A 243 -24.06 -34.12 -40.75
CA LEU A 243 -23.38 -35.28 -40.19
C LEU A 243 -24.26 -36.06 -39.20
N ASP A 244 -25.05 -35.39 -38.37
CA ASP A 244 -26.00 -36.03 -37.46
C ASP A 244 -27.16 -36.71 -38.22
N LEU A 245 -27.63 -36.13 -39.32
CA LEU A 245 -28.59 -36.77 -40.23
C LEU A 245 -28.01 -38.03 -40.88
N LYS A 246 -26.75 -37.99 -41.31
CA LYS A 246 -26.07 -39.19 -41.81
C LYS A 246 -25.91 -40.23 -40.72
N LYS A 247 -25.51 -39.83 -39.50
CA LYS A 247 -25.35 -40.76 -38.38
C LYS A 247 -26.66 -41.45 -37.99
N SER A 248 -27.78 -40.72 -38.00
CA SER A 248 -29.11 -41.26 -37.68
C SER A 248 -29.70 -42.16 -38.76
N THR A 249 -29.21 -42.07 -40.00
CA THR A 249 -29.61 -42.96 -41.10
C THR A 249 -28.73 -44.21 -41.25
N PHE A 250 -27.65 -44.29 -40.47
CA PHE A 250 -26.74 -45.46 -40.41
C PHE A 250 -27.09 -46.48 -39.31
N TYR A 251 -28.12 -46.21 -38.49
CA TYR A 251 -28.76 -47.16 -37.57
C TYR A 251 -30.17 -47.49 -38.06
#